data_AF-A0A651F7G9-F1
#
_entry.id   AF-A0A651F7G9-F1
#
_cell.length_a   1.000
_cell.length_b   1.000
_cell.length_c   1.000
_cell.angle_alpha   90.00
_cell.angle_beta   90.00
_cell.angle_gamma   90.00
#
_symmetry.space_group_name_H-M   'P 1'
#
loop_
_entity.id
_entity.type
_entity.pdbx_description
1 polymer ?
#
loop_
_entity_poly.entity_id
_entity_poly.type
_entity_poly.pdbx_seq_one_letter_code
_entity_poly.pdbx_strand_id
1 'polypeptide(L)'
;MAIYINGKRVDDGSNNPPEKDVKKIDSIAAGEVFEHDGSVKVTGHIGAGAKVKITNGSLHVRGDVADGVRIRVKSAKNGGNIVGGHMSGGDIVGVRISGNFSSVTVSGNVSGGGASGSLTVDGATGHDANFNADHNISVQTAGNHFKADAGHNITAENIGDYAHLDAGHSITVGDTGLKSVLDSGHSIRAARFGDSTKVDAGHSIAAGFAGRDCVLDAGHSINVGEVHETAEIDAGHSKNIGRIVKDKDENAPQQQNPQTIRRINKRSNPFDR
;
A
#
# COMPACT_ATOMS: atom_id res chain seq x y z
N MET A 1 -22.47 -40.31 -14.03
CA MET A 1 -23.46 -41.37 -13.72
C MET A 1 -24.17 -40.92 -12.45
N ALA A 2 -25.45 -40.53 -12.50
CA ALA A 2 -26.15 -39.96 -11.35
C ALA A 2 -26.69 -41.08 -10.45
N ILE A 3 -26.45 -40.98 -9.14
CA ILE A 3 -26.91 -41.95 -8.14
C ILE A 3 -28.19 -41.41 -7.50
N TYR A 4 -29.23 -42.25 -7.45
CA TYR A 4 -30.52 -41.94 -6.82
C TYR A 4 -30.73 -42.88 -5.63
N ILE A 5 -31.16 -42.33 -4.49
CA ILE A 5 -31.55 -43.11 -3.31
C ILE A 5 -32.98 -42.71 -2.95
N ASN A 6 -33.88 -43.69 -2.82
CA ASN A 6 -35.32 -43.50 -2.52
C ASN A 6 -36.02 -42.48 -3.44
N GLY A 7 -35.71 -42.50 -4.73
CA GLY A 7 -36.32 -41.61 -5.72
C GLY A 7 -35.88 -40.15 -5.65
N LYS A 8 -34.93 -39.80 -4.76
CA LYS A 8 -34.30 -38.48 -4.71
C LYS A 8 -32.86 -38.56 -5.21
N ARG A 9 -32.51 -37.60 -6.06
CA ARG A 9 -31.14 -37.43 -6.57
C ARG A 9 -30.25 -37.03 -5.39
N VAL A 10 -29.16 -37.77 -5.19
CA VAL A 10 -28.17 -37.41 -4.18
C VAL A 10 -27.16 -36.52 -4.87
N ASP A 11 -27.24 -35.20 -4.62
CA ASP A 11 -26.26 -34.25 -5.11
C ASP A 11 -24.93 -34.42 -4.36
N ASP A 12 -23.82 -34.38 -5.09
CA ASP A 12 -22.47 -34.75 -4.66
C ASP A 12 -21.79 -33.75 -3.70
N GLY A 13 -22.56 -32.87 -3.06
CA GLY A 13 -22.04 -31.91 -2.09
C GLY A 13 -21.09 -30.86 -2.68
N SER A 14 -20.93 -30.79 -4.01
CA SER A 14 -20.21 -29.69 -4.64
C SER A 14 -21.11 -28.44 -4.68
N ASN A 15 -21.11 -27.69 -3.57
CA ASN A 15 -21.69 -26.34 -3.48
C ASN A 15 -20.86 -25.31 -4.27
N ASN A 16 -20.54 -25.60 -5.53
CA ASN A 16 -20.14 -24.57 -6.46
C ASN A 16 -21.42 -24.08 -7.15
N PRO A 17 -21.92 -22.86 -6.85
CA PRO A 17 -23.05 -22.33 -7.60
C PRO A 17 -22.66 -22.29 -9.09
N PRO A 18 -23.56 -22.68 -10.00
CA PRO A 18 -23.28 -22.60 -11.43
C PRO A 18 -22.92 -21.16 -11.78
N GLU A 19 -21.75 -20.98 -12.41
CA GLU A 19 -21.20 -19.72 -12.89
C GLU A 19 -22.20 -19.12 -13.90
N LYS A 20 -23.16 -18.32 -13.42
CA LYS A 20 -24.14 -17.64 -14.26
C LYS A 20 -23.41 -16.73 -15.26
N ASP A 21 -23.57 -17.05 -16.54
CA ASP A 21 -23.36 -16.22 -17.73
C ASP A 21 -22.40 -15.02 -17.56
N VAL A 22 -21.10 -15.29 -17.61
CA VAL A 22 -20.08 -14.23 -17.69
C VAL A 22 -19.97 -13.73 -19.13
N LYS A 23 -20.43 -12.51 -19.41
CA LYS A 23 -20.28 -11.86 -20.72
C LYS A 23 -18.81 -11.55 -20.97
N LYS A 24 -18.23 -12.14 -22.01
CA LYS A 24 -16.86 -11.84 -22.45
C LYS A 24 -16.88 -10.76 -23.52
N ILE A 25 -16.05 -9.73 -23.37
CA ILE A 25 -15.85 -8.68 -24.36
C ILE A 25 -14.37 -8.41 -24.56
N ASP A 26 -13.98 -8.02 -25.78
CA ASP A 26 -12.57 -7.81 -26.09
C ASP A 26 -12.04 -6.49 -25.55
N SER A 27 -12.78 -5.39 -25.69
CA SER A 27 -12.38 -4.07 -25.17
C SER A 27 -13.61 -3.18 -25.05
N ILE A 28 -13.48 -2.08 -24.30
CA ILE A 28 -14.45 -0.99 -24.25
C ILE A 28 -13.77 0.24 -24.84
N ALA A 29 -14.38 0.89 -25.82
CA ALA A 29 -13.77 2.01 -26.53
C ALA A 29 -13.71 3.28 -25.67
N ALA A 30 -12.86 4.24 -26.07
CA ALA A 30 -12.79 5.54 -25.40
C ALA A 30 -14.13 6.28 -25.45
N GLY A 31 -14.56 6.83 -24.32
CA GLY A 31 -15.83 7.54 -24.14
C GLY A 31 -17.08 6.64 -24.18
N GLU A 32 -16.94 5.32 -24.39
CA GLU A 32 -18.07 4.40 -24.52
C GLU A 32 -18.84 4.28 -23.20
N VAL A 33 -20.16 4.22 -23.29
CA VAL A 33 -21.02 3.86 -22.14
C VAL A 33 -21.42 2.40 -22.27
N PHE A 34 -20.83 1.55 -21.42
CA PHE A 34 -21.10 0.12 -21.38
C PHE A 34 -21.95 -0.22 -20.15
N GLU A 35 -23.17 -0.71 -20.37
CA GLU A 35 -24.03 -1.22 -19.30
C GLU A 35 -24.31 -2.72 -19.47
N HIS A 36 -24.23 -3.49 -18.38
CA HIS A 36 -24.58 -4.90 -18.40
C HIS A 36 -25.19 -5.39 -17.08
N ASP A 37 -26.17 -6.28 -17.20
CA ASP A 37 -26.80 -6.94 -16.06
C ASP A 37 -26.30 -8.37 -15.91
N GLY A 38 -25.22 -8.53 -15.14
CA GLY A 38 -24.53 -9.81 -14.99
C GLY A 38 -23.02 -9.62 -14.89
N SER A 39 -22.26 -10.70 -14.76
CA SER A 39 -20.81 -10.64 -14.68
C SER A 39 -20.19 -10.40 -16.06
N VAL A 40 -19.12 -9.59 -16.12
CA VAL A 40 -18.43 -9.23 -17.35
C VAL A 40 -16.94 -9.50 -17.23
N LYS A 41 -16.36 -10.06 -18.29
CA LYS A 41 -14.92 -10.22 -18.45
C LYS A 41 -14.45 -9.48 -19.69
N VAL A 42 -13.67 -8.43 -19.50
CA VAL A 42 -12.97 -7.68 -20.55
C VAL A 42 -11.60 -8.31 -20.75
N THR A 43 -11.27 -8.77 -21.95
CA THR A 43 -9.99 -9.43 -22.26
C THR A 43 -8.92 -8.50 -22.83
N GLY A 44 -9.26 -7.23 -23.05
CA GLY A 44 -8.37 -6.17 -23.51
C GLY A 44 -8.66 -4.87 -22.76
N HIS A 45 -8.53 -3.73 -23.43
CA HIS A 45 -8.44 -2.42 -22.77
C HIS A 45 -9.81 -1.75 -22.57
N ILE A 46 -9.89 -0.85 -21.60
CA ILE A 46 -10.99 0.11 -21.45
C ILE A 46 -10.45 1.50 -21.78
N GLY A 47 -10.91 2.08 -22.89
CA GLY A 47 -10.42 3.36 -23.40
C GLY A 47 -10.82 4.56 -22.55
N ALA A 48 -10.08 5.65 -22.71
CA ALA A 48 -10.19 6.84 -21.87
C ALA A 48 -11.61 7.42 -21.84
N GLY A 49 -12.08 7.87 -20.67
CA GLY A 49 -13.41 8.48 -20.51
C GLY A 49 -14.60 7.52 -20.58
N ALA A 50 -14.39 6.21 -20.73
CA ALA A 50 -15.47 5.23 -20.79
C ALA A 50 -16.25 5.17 -19.47
N LYS A 51 -17.54 4.81 -19.54
CA LYS A 51 -18.43 4.64 -18.38
C LYS A 51 -18.95 3.22 -18.37
N VAL A 52 -18.52 2.42 -17.40
CA VAL A 52 -18.90 1.01 -17.27
C VAL A 52 -19.85 0.86 -16.09
N LYS A 53 -21.01 0.24 -16.30
CA LYS A 53 -22.00 0.01 -15.25
C LYS A 53 -22.48 -1.43 -15.27
N ILE A 54 -22.19 -2.16 -14.20
CA ILE A 54 -22.63 -3.53 -13.98
C ILE A 54 -23.65 -3.55 -12.85
N THR A 55 -24.86 -4.07 -13.08
CA THR A 55 -25.97 -3.94 -12.10
C THR A 55 -26.14 -5.12 -11.15
N ASN A 56 -25.83 -6.35 -11.59
CA ASN A 56 -25.97 -7.57 -10.79
C ASN A 56 -24.84 -8.58 -11.10
N GLY A 57 -23.58 -8.19 -10.91
CA GLY A 57 -22.45 -9.07 -11.24
C GLY A 57 -21.08 -8.54 -10.83
N SER A 58 -20.03 -9.12 -11.42
CA SER A 58 -18.63 -8.70 -11.28
C SER A 58 -18.06 -8.15 -12.59
N LEU A 59 -16.97 -7.39 -12.52
CA LEU A 59 -16.22 -6.94 -13.69
C LEU A 59 -14.77 -7.40 -13.56
N HIS A 60 -14.31 -8.23 -14.48
CA HIS A 60 -12.93 -8.68 -14.57
C HIS A 60 -12.30 -8.04 -15.80
N VAL A 61 -11.20 -7.31 -15.66
CA VAL A 61 -10.51 -6.65 -16.78
C VAL A 61 -9.09 -7.21 -16.90
N ARG A 62 -8.78 -7.85 -18.03
CA ARG A 62 -7.45 -8.37 -18.37
C ARG A 62 -6.78 -7.49 -19.43
N GLY A 63 -6.64 -6.20 -19.13
CA GLY A 63 -5.99 -5.21 -19.98
C GLY A 63 -5.94 -3.85 -19.29
N ASP A 64 -5.37 -2.85 -19.95
CA ASP A 64 -5.25 -1.50 -19.37
C ASP A 64 -6.61 -0.80 -19.25
N VAL A 65 -6.77 -0.02 -18.18
CA VAL A 65 -7.87 0.92 -18.03
C VAL A 65 -7.29 2.33 -18.15
N ALA A 66 -7.69 3.05 -19.20
CA ALA A 66 -7.18 4.37 -19.52
C ALA A 66 -7.84 5.50 -18.68
N ASP A 67 -7.33 6.71 -18.84
CA ASP A 67 -7.67 7.87 -18.00
C ASP A 67 -9.16 8.25 -18.03
N GLY A 68 -9.68 8.72 -16.91
CA GLY A 68 -11.05 9.26 -16.83
C GLY A 68 -12.18 8.23 -16.96
N VAL A 69 -11.85 6.94 -16.93
CA VAL A 69 -12.83 5.85 -16.92
C VAL A 69 -13.61 5.83 -15.62
N ARG A 70 -14.94 5.66 -15.70
CA ARG A 70 -15.84 5.54 -14.54
C ARG A 70 -16.47 4.15 -14.51
N ILE A 71 -16.10 3.34 -13.52
CA ILE A 71 -16.65 2.00 -13.33
C ILE A 71 -17.58 1.98 -12.12
N ARG A 72 -18.81 1.49 -12.31
CA ARG A 72 -19.78 1.25 -11.25
C ARG A 72 -20.25 -0.21 -11.32
N VAL A 73 -19.88 -1.01 -10.32
CA VAL A 73 -20.35 -2.39 -10.20
C VAL A 73 -21.25 -2.50 -8.97
N LYS A 74 -22.49 -2.96 -9.16
CA LYS A 74 -23.44 -3.32 -8.11
C LYS A 74 -23.53 -4.85 -8.05
N SER A 75 -23.33 -5.41 -6.85
CA SER A 75 -23.41 -6.85 -6.62
C SER A 75 -24.81 -7.26 -6.16
N ALA A 76 -25.34 -8.32 -6.75
CA ALA A 76 -26.54 -9.00 -6.29
C ALA A 76 -26.15 -10.11 -5.31
N LYS A 77 -26.02 -9.76 -4.01
CA LYS A 77 -25.82 -10.69 -2.89
C LYS A 77 -24.53 -11.53 -3.01
N ASN A 78 -23.53 -11.21 -2.18
CA ASN A 78 -22.25 -11.91 -1.98
C ASN A 78 -21.11 -11.55 -2.97
N GLY A 79 -20.56 -10.34 -2.85
CA GLY A 79 -19.19 -10.04 -3.32
C GLY A 79 -19.04 -9.88 -4.83
N GLY A 80 -19.23 -8.66 -5.34
CA GLY A 80 -18.74 -8.30 -6.69
C GLY A 80 -17.25 -7.97 -6.65
N ASN A 81 -16.42 -8.83 -7.22
CA ASN A 81 -14.99 -8.58 -7.32
C ASN A 81 -14.71 -7.69 -8.55
N ILE A 82 -13.94 -6.61 -8.38
CA ILE A 82 -13.22 -5.98 -9.50
C ILE A 82 -11.82 -6.58 -9.45
N VAL A 83 -11.37 -7.22 -10.53
CA VAL A 83 -10.01 -7.74 -10.70
C VAL A 83 -9.50 -7.16 -12.01
N GLY A 84 -8.62 -6.15 -11.93
CA GLY A 84 -8.07 -5.44 -13.09
C GLY A 84 -6.55 -5.53 -13.11
N GLY A 85 -5.97 -5.97 -14.24
CA GLY A 85 -4.53 -6.10 -14.49
C GLY A 85 -3.78 -4.77 -14.66
N HIS A 86 -2.48 -4.84 -15.01
CA HIS A 86 -1.57 -3.70 -15.18
C HIS A 86 -2.26 -2.46 -15.78
N MET A 87 -2.12 -1.32 -15.10
CA MET A 87 -2.67 -0.04 -15.54
C MET A 87 -1.51 0.96 -15.61
N SER A 88 -1.06 1.26 -16.82
CA SER A 88 -0.07 2.30 -17.09
C SER A 88 -0.75 3.52 -17.70
N GLY A 89 -0.62 4.70 -17.07
CA GLY A 89 -0.76 5.95 -17.82
C GLY A 89 -1.49 7.13 -17.19
N GLY A 90 -2.29 6.98 -16.14
CA GLY A 90 -2.90 8.18 -15.56
C GLY A 90 -3.89 7.95 -14.42
N ASP A 91 -4.27 9.08 -13.83
CA ASP A 91 -5.07 9.20 -12.63
C ASP A 91 -6.42 8.47 -12.75
N ILE A 92 -6.61 7.46 -11.92
CA ILE A 92 -7.96 6.94 -11.66
C ILE A 92 -8.70 7.91 -10.73
N VAL A 93 -9.33 8.91 -11.34
CA VAL A 93 -10.28 9.78 -10.64
C VAL A 93 -11.55 8.98 -10.34
N GLY A 94 -11.50 8.23 -9.23
CA GLY A 94 -12.65 7.65 -8.55
C GLY A 94 -13.06 6.24 -9.02
N VAL A 95 -12.36 5.21 -8.56
CA VAL A 95 -12.99 3.88 -8.44
C VAL A 95 -13.97 3.93 -7.26
N ARG A 96 -15.21 4.36 -7.50
CA ARG A 96 -16.28 4.28 -6.50
C ARG A 96 -16.94 2.91 -6.57
N ILE A 97 -16.40 1.97 -5.82
CA ILE A 97 -16.98 0.65 -5.65
C ILE A 97 -18.00 0.76 -4.51
N SER A 98 -19.28 0.53 -4.81
CA SER A 98 -20.38 0.73 -3.82
C SER A 98 -21.28 -0.49 -3.78
N GLY A 99 -21.41 -1.11 -2.61
CA GLY A 99 -22.04 -2.42 -2.38
C GLY A 99 -21.32 -3.22 -1.28
N ASN A 100 -21.89 -4.29 -0.75
CA ASN A 100 -21.22 -5.08 0.28
C ASN A 100 -20.17 -6.01 -0.37
N PHE A 101 -18.88 -5.71 -0.17
CA PHE A 101 -17.77 -6.49 -0.71
C PHE A 101 -16.89 -7.01 0.43
N SER A 102 -16.49 -8.28 0.39
CA SER A 102 -15.52 -8.80 1.36
C SER A 102 -14.11 -8.22 1.11
N SER A 103 -13.76 -8.01 -0.15
CA SER A 103 -12.46 -7.47 -0.60
C SER A 103 -12.57 -6.91 -2.03
N VAL A 104 -11.84 -5.84 -2.30
CA VAL A 104 -11.59 -5.29 -3.65
C VAL A 104 -10.10 -5.40 -3.93
N THR A 105 -9.71 -5.96 -5.08
CA THR A 105 -8.32 -5.95 -5.53
C THR A 105 -8.17 -5.12 -6.81
N VAL A 106 -7.45 -4.02 -6.74
CA VAL A 106 -7.10 -3.23 -7.93
C VAL A 106 -5.62 -3.45 -8.24
N SER A 107 -5.26 -4.05 -9.36
CA SER A 107 -3.84 -4.15 -9.76
C SER A 107 -3.51 -3.02 -10.73
N GLY A 108 -2.44 -2.25 -10.48
CA GLY A 108 -2.04 -1.09 -11.29
C GLY A 108 -2.08 0.25 -10.56
N ASN A 109 -1.82 1.35 -11.28
CA ASN A 109 -1.76 2.71 -10.72
C ASN A 109 -3.17 3.26 -10.40
N VAL A 110 -3.47 3.50 -9.13
CA VAL A 110 -4.76 4.00 -8.66
C VAL A 110 -4.59 5.37 -8.00
N SER A 111 -5.39 6.38 -8.38
CA SER A 111 -5.38 7.72 -7.74
C SER A 111 -6.59 8.00 -6.84
N GLY A 112 -7.39 6.97 -6.52
CA GLY A 112 -8.43 7.03 -5.49
C GLY A 112 -9.34 5.80 -5.47
N GLY A 113 -9.87 5.44 -4.30
CA GLY A 113 -10.65 4.21 -4.10
C GLY A 113 -11.48 4.20 -2.81
N GLY A 114 -12.67 3.61 -2.88
CA GLY A 114 -13.55 3.42 -1.72
C GLY A 114 -14.10 2.01 -1.69
N ALA A 115 -14.00 1.29 -0.56
CA ALA A 115 -14.53 -0.06 -0.42
C ALA A 115 -15.29 -0.24 0.90
N SER A 116 -16.54 -0.68 0.82
CA SER A 116 -17.28 -1.23 1.97
C SER A 116 -16.81 -2.66 2.21
N GLY A 117 -15.63 -2.78 2.82
CA GLY A 117 -14.83 -4.00 2.94
C GLY A 117 -13.34 -3.70 3.07
N SER A 118 -12.48 -4.60 2.56
CA SER A 118 -11.04 -4.32 2.43
C SER A 118 -10.69 -3.87 1.01
N LEU A 119 -9.75 -2.93 0.88
CA LEU A 119 -9.13 -2.52 -0.38
C LEU A 119 -7.70 -3.05 -0.44
N THR A 120 -7.36 -3.72 -1.53
CA THR A 120 -5.99 -4.15 -1.83
C THR A 120 -5.57 -3.56 -3.17
N VAL A 121 -4.45 -2.85 -3.21
CA VAL A 121 -3.80 -2.42 -4.44
C VAL A 121 -2.52 -3.20 -4.62
N ASP A 122 -2.54 -4.10 -5.60
CA ASP A 122 -1.40 -4.93 -5.99
C ASP A 122 -0.56 -4.18 -7.05
N GLY A 123 0.21 -3.20 -6.56
CA GLY A 123 1.02 -2.30 -7.37
C GLY A 123 1.32 -0.97 -6.66
N ALA A 124 1.86 -0.02 -7.43
CA ALA A 124 2.07 1.34 -6.96
C ALA A 124 0.77 2.17 -7.07
N THR A 125 0.52 3.06 -6.13
CA THR A 125 -0.50 4.10 -6.25
C THR A 125 0.17 5.40 -6.68
N GLY A 126 -0.54 6.21 -7.44
CA GLY A 126 -0.05 7.51 -7.89
C GLY A 126 0.14 8.50 -6.73
N HIS A 127 0.63 9.69 -7.07
CA HIS A 127 0.57 10.85 -6.19
C HIS A 127 -0.88 11.22 -5.89
N ASP A 128 -1.13 11.82 -4.73
CA ASP A 128 -2.45 12.33 -4.31
C ASP A 128 -3.56 11.26 -4.24
N ALA A 129 -3.19 9.97 -4.28
CA ALA A 129 -4.12 8.87 -4.19
C ALA A 129 -4.85 8.91 -2.83
N ASN A 130 -6.18 8.82 -2.84
CA ASN A 130 -7.01 8.89 -1.64
C ASN A 130 -7.90 7.67 -1.50
N PHE A 131 -7.61 6.83 -0.51
CA PHE A 131 -8.27 5.56 -0.26
C PHE A 131 -9.08 5.57 1.04
N ASN A 132 -10.27 4.97 0.97
CA ASN A 132 -11.10 4.73 2.14
C ASN A 132 -11.60 3.27 2.12
N ALA A 133 -11.49 2.56 3.24
CA ALA A 133 -12.09 1.25 3.39
C ALA A 133 -12.65 1.01 4.80
N ASP A 134 -13.83 0.38 4.88
CA ASP A 134 -14.46 0.07 6.19
C ASP A 134 -13.62 -0.90 7.04
N HIS A 135 -12.74 -1.70 6.41
CA HIS A 135 -11.92 -2.70 7.10
C HIS A 135 -10.42 -2.46 6.89
N ASN A 136 -9.79 -3.08 5.89
CA ASN A 136 -8.34 -2.94 5.69
C ASN A 136 -8.00 -2.23 4.37
N ILE A 137 -6.92 -1.47 4.35
CA ILE A 137 -6.25 -1.00 3.14
C ILE A 137 -4.87 -1.67 3.06
N SER A 138 -4.56 -2.26 1.93
CA SER A 138 -3.23 -2.79 1.63
C SER A 138 -2.76 -2.24 0.30
N VAL A 139 -1.61 -1.56 0.28
CA VAL A 139 -0.99 -1.04 -0.94
C VAL A 139 0.45 -1.51 -0.99
N GLN A 140 1.05 -1.71 -2.16
CA GLN A 140 2.47 -2.05 -2.19
C GLN A 140 3.32 -0.78 -2.01
N THR A 141 3.20 0.16 -2.94
CA THR A 141 3.91 1.45 -2.87
C THR A 141 2.91 2.57 -3.11
N ALA A 142 3.05 3.70 -2.42
CA ALA A 142 2.22 4.86 -2.64
C ALA A 142 3.06 6.11 -2.92
N GLY A 143 2.61 6.93 -3.86
CA GLY A 143 3.24 8.22 -4.15
C GLY A 143 3.07 9.25 -3.04
N ASN A 144 3.66 10.42 -3.25
CA ASN A 144 3.50 11.60 -2.39
C ASN A 144 2.02 12.01 -2.22
N HIS A 145 1.69 12.64 -1.09
CA HIS A 145 0.33 13.07 -0.73
C HIS A 145 -0.71 11.95 -0.67
N PHE A 146 -0.26 10.69 -0.54
CA PHE A 146 -1.15 9.56 -0.37
C PHE A 146 -1.98 9.70 0.91
N LYS A 147 -3.28 9.46 0.80
CA LYS A 147 -4.22 9.46 1.91
C LYS A 147 -4.90 8.10 2.01
N ALA A 148 -4.94 7.53 3.20
CA ALA A 148 -5.66 6.29 3.45
C ALA A 148 -6.39 6.36 4.79
N ASP A 149 -7.67 6.01 4.78
CA ASP A 149 -8.53 5.89 5.95
C ASP A 149 -9.09 4.45 5.99
N ALA A 150 -8.75 3.69 7.02
CA ALA A 150 -9.20 2.33 7.19
C ALA A 150 -9.85 2.10 8.56
N GLY A 151 -11.02 1.46 8.59
CA GLY A 151 -11.68 1.12 9.85
C GLY A 151 -10.89 0.16 10.75
N HIS A 152 -9.89 -0.56 10.21
CA HIS A 152 -9.07 -1.52 10.95
C HIS A 152 -7.57 -1.36 10.65
N ASN A 153 -7.03 -1.94 9.57
CA ASN A 153 -5.58 -1.88 9.33
C ASN A 153 -5.21 -1.20 8.01
N ILE A 154 -4.09 -0.48 8.03
CA ILE A 154 -3.38 -0.03 6.83
C ILE A 154 -2.05 -0.77 6.73
N THR A 155 -1.76 -1.33 5.56
CA THR A 155 -0.46 -1.93 5.24
C THR A 155 0.12 -1.33 3.97
N ALA A 156 1.38 -0.88 4.01
CA ALA A 156 2.15 -0.44 2.85
C ALA A 156 3.60 -0.91 2.89
N GLU A 157 4.26 -1.17 1.76
CA GLU A 157 5.72 -1.34 1.76
C GLU A 157 6.40 0.04 1.80
N ASN A 158 5.96 0.97 0.96
CA ASN A 158 6.52 2.34 0.91
C ASN A 158 5.42 3.36 0.72
N ILE A 159 5.49 4.48 1.43
CA ILE A 159 4.66 5.67 1.17
C ILE A 159 5.55 6.88 0.91
N GLY A 160 5.14 7.71 -0.05
CA GLY A 160 5.86 8.94 -0.41
C GLY A 160 5.74 10.04 0.64
N ASP A 161 6.25 11.22 0.29
CA ASP A 161 6.25 12.39 1.16
C ASP A 161 4.84 12.92 1.39
N TYR A 162 4.60 13.55 2.55
CA TYR A 162 3.34 14.20 2.92
C TYR A 162 2.13 13.24 2.93
N ALA A 163 2.36 11.95 3.20
CA ALA A 163 1.29 10.97 3.31
C ALA A 163 0.48 11.17 4.60
N HIS A 164 -0.79 10.79 4.59
CA HIS A 164 -1.68 10.78 5.75
C HIS A 164 -2.38 9.42 5.86
N LEU A 165 -2.06 8.66 6.90
CA LEU A 165 -2.65 7.35 7.15
C LEU A 165 -3.42 7.39 8.47
N ASP A 166 -4.70 7.00 8.44
CA ASP A 166 -5.55 6.86 9.61
C ASP A 166 -6.12 5.44 9.65
N ALA A 167 -5.85 4.70 10.73
CA ALA A 167 -6.33 3.34 10.90
C ALA A 167 -6.93 3.11 12.29
N GLY A 168 -8.17 2.62 12.34
CA GLY A 168 -8.85 2.31 13.60
C GLY A 168 -8.13 1.31 14.51
N HIS A 169 -7.25 0.46 13.96
CA HIS A 169 -6.47 -0.51 14.71
C HIS A 169 -4.95 -0.42 14.47
N SER A 170 -4.41 -0.73 13.30
CA SER A 170 -2.94 -0.71 13.15
C SER A 170 -2.45 -0.24 11.79
N ILE A 171 -1.31 0.44 11.79
CA ILE A 171 -0.57 0.82 10.60
C ILE A 171 0.74 0.04 10.55
N THR A 172 0.98 -0.66 9.45
CA THR A 172 2.28 -1.27 9.16
C THR A 172 2.81 -0.73 7.84
N VAL A 173 3.94 -0.04 7.90
CA VAL A 173 4.64 0.49 6.72
C VAL A 173 6.07 -0.04 6.68
N GLY A 174 6.66 -0.21 5.50
CA GLY A 174 8.11 -0.37 5.41
C GLY A 174 8.76 1.00 5.63
N ASP A 175 8.73 1.85 4.62
CA ASP A 175 9.29 3.19 4.69
C ASP A 175 8.24 4.28 4.49
N THR A 176 8.44 5.39 5.20
CA THR A 176 7.64 6.61 5.03
C THR A 176 8.49 7.75 4.49
N GLY A 177 7.90 8.54 3.61
CA GLY A 177 8.47 9.80 3.15
C GLY A 177 8.40 10.90 4.22
N LEU A 178 8.98 12.04 3.87
CA LEU A 178 9.10 13.23 4.71
C LEU A 178 7.71 13.78 5.08
N LYS A 179 7.59 14.36 6.29
CA LYS A 179 6.41 15.10 6.75
C LYS A 179 5.09 14.31 6.64
N SER A 180 5.17 12.99 6.81
CA SER A 180 4.01 12.13 6.81
C SER A 180 3.30 12.19 8.18
N VAL A 181 2.02 11.85 8.21
CA VAL A 181 1.22 11.74 9.44
C VAL A 181 0.59 10.35 9.48
N LEU A 182 0.83 9.63 10.57
CA LEU A 182 0.28 8.31 10.80
C LEU A 182 -0.45 8.32 12.15
N ASP A 183 -1.74 8.01 12.14
CA ASP A 183 -2.59 7.93 13.33
C ASP A 183 -3.21 6.52 13.41
N SER A 184 -3.10 5.89 14.58
CA SER A 184 -3.71 4.60 14.79
C SER A 184 -4.24 4.36 16.19
N GLY A 185 -5.43 3.78 16.28
CA GLY A 185 -6.06 3.41 17.55
C GLY A 185 -5.29 2.37 18.38
N HIS A 186 -4.39 1.59 17.78
CA HIS A 186 -3.59 0.61 18.51
C HIS A 186 -2.08 0.72 18.20
N SER A 187 -1.55 0.16 17.12
CA SER A 187 -0.08 0.13 16.93
C SER A 187 0.39 0.59 15.57
N ILE A 188 1.54 1.24 15.55
CA ILE A 188 2.23 1.65 14.33
C ILE A 188 3.60 0.98 14.26
N ARG A 189 3.86 0.31 13.14
CA ARG A 189 5.15 -0.30 12.84
C ARG A 189 5.70 0.25 11.54
N ALA A 190 6.95 0.71 11.57
CA ALA A 190 7.71 1.10 10.40
C ALA A 190 9.08 0.42 10.35
N ALA A 191 9.68 0.25 9.18
CA ALA A 191 11.13 0.14 9.09
C ALA A 191 11.77 1.51 9.32
N ARG A 192 11.28 2.56 8.64
CA ARG A 192 11.81 3.92 8.79
C ARG A 192 10.73 5.00 8.75
N PHE A 193 10.83 5.94 9.68
CA PHE A 193 10.13 7.22 9.63
C PHE A 193 10.99 8.28 8.95
N GLY A 194 10.47 8.91 7.89
CA GLY A 194 11.13 10.05 7.23
C GLY A 194 11.14 11.29 8.13
N ASP A 195 12.00 12.25 7.83
CA ASP A 195 12.11 13.48 8.64
C ASP A 195 10.76 14.22 8.76
N SER A 196 10.55 14.83 9.93
CA SER A 196 9.35 15.57 10.32
C SER A 196 8.05 14.76 10.27
N THR A 197 8.14 13.43 10.31
CA THR A 197 6.98 12.54 10.38
C THR A 197 6.37 12.60 11.77
N LYS A 198 5.03 12.66 11.82
CA LYS A 198 4.26 12.62 13.06
C LYS A 198 3.55 11.29 13.17
N VAL A 199 3.68 10.64 14.31
CA VAL A 199 3.16 9.30 14.56
C VAL A 199 2.46 9.28 15.90
N ASP A 200 1.17 8.95 15.91
CA ASP A 200 0.36 8.78 17.11
C ASP A 200 -0.21 7.36 17.13
N ALA A 201 0.06 6.61 18.20
CA ALA A 201 -0.47 5.28 18.39
C ALA A 201 -1.10 5.12 19.78
N GLY A 202 -2.35 4.68 19.84
CA GLY A 202 -3.05 4.42 21.11
C GLY A 202 -2.35 3.40 22.03
N HIS A 203 -1.53 2.51 21.47
CA HIS A 203 -0.77 1.51 22.21
C HIS A 203 0.75 1.64 21.98
N SER A 204 1.29 1.25 20.82
CA SER A 204 2.75 1.12 20.67
C SER A 204 3.27 1.55 19.31
N ILE A 205 4.48 2.13 19.30
CA ILE A 205 5.26 2.43 18.09
C ILE A 205 6.51 1.55 18.05
N ALA A 206 6.77 0.93 16.91
CA ALA A 206 8.00 0.19 16.64
C ALA A 206 8.64 0.65 15.32
N ALA A 207 9.90 1.07 15.36
CA ALA A 207 10.64 1.46 14.15
C ALA A 207 12.10 1.03 14.13
N GLY A 208 12.68 0.86 12.94
CA GLY A 208 14.12 0.73 12.77
C GLY A 208 14.83 2.08 12.91
N PHE A 209 14.27 3.12 12.32
CA PHE A 209 14.82 4.48 12.32
C PHE A 209 13.72 5.55 12.44
N ALA A 210 13.99 6.62 13.18
CA ALA A 210 13.20 7.86 13.16
C ALA A 210 14.09 9.05 12.77
N GLY A 211 13.67 9.76 11.71
CA GLY A 211 14.38 10.91 11.15
C GLY A 211 14.37 12.18 12.01
N ARG A 212 14.96 13.24 11.47
CA ARG A 212 14.99 14.58 12.09
C ARG A 212 13.59 15.07 12.40
N ASP A 213 13.41 15.69 13.56
CA ASP A 213 12.18 16.39 13.94
C ASP A 213 10.93 15.50 13.87
N CYS A 214 11.09 14.17 13.93
CA CYS A 214 9.97 13.26 14.06
C CYS A 214 9.32 13.45 15.43
N VAL A 215 8.00 13.31 15.49
CA VAL A 215 7.25 13.30 16.74
C VAL A 215 6.57 11.95 16.85
N LEU A 216 6.97 11.15 17.83
CA LEU A 216 6.41 9.82 18.09
C LEU A 216 5.70 9.85 19.44
N ASP A 217 4.38 9.65 19.46
CA ASP A 217 3.57 9.56 20.67
C ASP A 217 2.90 8.18 20.74
N ALA A 218 3.04 7.50 21.87
CA ALA A 218 2.39 6.22 22.11
C ALA A 218 1.80 6.11 23.50
N GLY A 219 0.56 5.60 23.60
CA GLY A 219 -0.10 5.38 24.89
C GLY A 219 0.65 4.42 25.83
N HIS A 220 1.44 3.48 25.29
CA HIS A 220 2.16 2.47 26.06
C HIS A 220 3.67 2.48 25.81
N SER A 221 4.15 2.00 24.66
CA SER A 221 5.59 1.80 24.47
C SER A 221 6.10 2.23 23.12
N ILE A 222 7.30 2.81 23.10
CA ILE A 222 8.06 3.09 21.90
C ILE A 222 9.35 2.27 21.88
N ASN A 223 9.58 1.55 20.79
CA ASN A 223 10.82 0.81 20.52
C ASN A 223 11.41 1.23 19.17
N VAL A 224 12.53 1.96 19.20
CA VAL A 224 13.18 2.44 17.99
C VAL A 224 14.67 2.08 18.00
N GLY A 225 15.13 1.47 16.91
CA GLY A 225 16.54 1.10 16.75
C GLY A 225 17.46 2.32 16.75
N GLU A 226 17.14 3.31 15.92
CA GLU A 226 17.93 4.53 15.73
C GLU A 226 17.03 5.76 15.65
N VAL A 227 17.43 6.85 16.32
CA VAL A 227 16.62 8.08 16.39
C VAL A 227 17.52 9.28 16.17
N HIS A 228 17.11 10.22 15.32
CA HIS A 228 17.81 11.50 15.21
C HIS A 228 17.67 12.32 16.50
N GLU A 229 18.71 13.04 16.92
CA GLU A 229 18.73 13.78 18.19
C GLU A 229 17.64 14.85 18.33
N THR A 230 17.07 15.30 17.21
CA THR A 230 16.00 16.30 17.18
C THR A 230 14.60 15.69 17.19
N ALA A 231 14.47 14.35 17.18
CA ALA A 231 13.16 13.71 17.28
C ALA A 231 12.62 13.77 18.71
N GLU A 232 11.32 14.01 18.83
CA GLU A 232 10.56 14.00 20.07
C GLU A 232 9.88 12.64 20.23
N ILE A 233 10.04 12.03 21.40
CA ILE A 233 9.52 10.69 21.69
C ILE A 233 8.77 10.73 23.01
N ASP A 234 7.47 10.49 22.97
CA ASP A 234 6.62 10.31 24.13
C ASP A 234 5.94 8.95 24.22
N ALA A 235 5.95 8.36 25.41
CA ALA A 235 5.44 7.02 25.64
C ALA A 235 4.91 6.93 27.07
N GLY A 236 3.68 6.45 27.22
CA GLY A 236 3.04 6.37 28.53
C GLY A 236 3.73 5.42 29.51
N HIS A 237 4.43 4.39 29.03
CA HIS A 237 5.07 3.37 29.86
C HIS A 237 6.57 3.17 29.60
N SER A 238 7.02 3.01 28.35
CA SER A 238 8.43 2.72 28.08
C SER A 238 8.98 3.28 26.76
N LYS A 239 10.23 3.74 26.81
CA LYS A 239 10.99 4.28 25.67
C LYS A 239 12.29 3.47 25.53
N ASN A 240 12.34 2.59 24.53
CA ASN A 240 13.51 1.76 24.23
C ASN A 240 14.16 2.28 22.96
N ILE A 241 15.22 3.08 23.11
CA ILE A 241 15.96 3.68 22.00
C ILE A 241 17.34 3.04 21.91
N GLY A 242 17.66 2.42 20.78
CA GLY A 242 18.93 1.72 20.59
C GLY A 242 20.13 2.67 20.44
N ARG A 243 20.03 3.64 19.52
CA ARG A 243 21.07 4.63 19.27
C ARG A 243 20.47 5.99 18.92
N ILE A 244 21.05 7.05 19.48
CA ILE A 244 20.78 8.42 19.05
C ILE A 244 21.83 8.83 18.02
N VAL A 245 21.39 9.30 16.87
CA VAL A 245 22.20 9.79 15.76
C VAL A 245 22.19 11.31 15.78
N LYS A 246 23.36 11.91 15.58
CA LYS A 246 23.54 13.37 15.50
C LYS A 246 23.98 13.76 14.11
N ASP A 247 23.76 15.02 13.76
CA ASP A 247 24.43 15.56 12.58
C ASP A 247 25.94 15.38 12.74
N LYS A 248 26.62 14.98 11.67
CA LYS A 248 28.08 15.02 11.68
C LYS A 248 28.46 16.49 11.77
N ASP A 249 29.19 16.86 12.83
CA ASP A 249 29.89 18.13 12.88
C ASP A 249 30.70 18.28 11.58
N GLU A 250 30.25 19.14 10.67
CA GLU A 250 30.98 19.43 9.42
C GLU A 250 32.37 20.05 9.70
N ASN A 251 32.64 20.39 10.96
CA ASN A 251 33.91 20.91 11.48
C ASN A 251 34.75 19.90 12.28
N ALA A 252 34.37 18.62 12.37
CA ALA A 252 35.23 17.62 12.99
C ALA A 252 36.51 17.46 12.14
N PRO A 253 37.73 17.69 12.69
CA PRO A 253 38.95 17.55 11.91
C PRO A 253 39.02 16.11 11.38
N GLN A 254 39.05 15.98 10.05
CA GLN A 254 39.28 14.70 9.38
C GLN A 254 40.54 14.09 9.99
N GLN A 255 40.38 13.05 10.81
CA GLN A 255 41.52 12.24 11.24
C GLN A 255 42.12 11.67 9.96
N GLN A 256 43.27 12.25 9.57
CA GLN A 256 44.08 11.72 8.48
C GLN A 256 44.34 10.25 8.81
N ASN A 257 43.75 9.40 8.00
CA ASN A 257 43.98 7.97 7.96
C ASN A 257 45.51 7.76 8.02
N PRO A 258 46.08 7.05 9.03
CA PRO A 258 47.50 6.81 9.05
C PRO A 258 47.84 5.92 7.87
N GLN A 259 48.26 6.54 6.76
CA GLN A 259 48.81 5.82 5.63
C GLN A 259 50.00 5.03 6.16
N THR A 260 49.81 3.71 6.20
CA THR A 260 50.83 2.67 6.29
C THR A 260 52.19 3.21 5.87
N ILE A 261 53.05 3.51 6.84
CA ILE A 261 54.46 3.79 6.59
C ILE A 261 55.04 2.48 6.05
N ARG A 262 55.01 2.31 4.72
CA ARG A 262 55.81 1.30 4.05
C ARG A 262 57.26 1.71 4.25
N ARG A 263 57.91 1.10 5.24
CA ARG A 263 59.37 1.11 5.38
C ARG A 263 59.99 0.71 4.05
N ILE A 264 60.48 1.67 3.29
CA ILE A 264 61.40 1.40 2.18
C ILE A 264 62.73 1.04 2.83
N ASN A 265 63.00 -0.26 2.97
CA ASN A 265 64.34 -0.75 3.23
C ASN A 265 65.21 -0.37 2.03
N LYS A 266 66.06 0.65 2.20
CA LYS A 266 67.22 0.89 1.34
C LYS A 266 68.12 -0.34 1.43
N ARG A 267 68.00 -1.27 0.49
CA ARG A 267 69.11 -2.16 0.15
C ARG A 267 70.14 -1.29 -0.56
N SER A 268 71.27 -1.09 0.10
CA SER A 268 72.50 -0.53 -0.47
C SER A 268 72.86 -1.28 -1.75
N ASN A 269 72.94 -0.54 -2.85
CA ASN A 269 73.49 -1.03 -4.11
C ASN A 269 75.02 -1.14 -3.94
N PRO A 270 75.65 -2.30 -4.20
CA PRO A 270 77.09 -2.46 -4.16
C PRO A 270 77.65 -2.15 -5.55
N PHE A 271 78.09 -0.91 -5.76
CA PHE A 271 79.09 -0.61 -6.77
C PHE A 271 80.21 0.13 -6.05
N ASP A 272 81.35 -0.53 -5.84
CA ASP A 272 82.66 0.10 -5.67
C ASP A 272 83.76 -0.98 -5.53
N ARG A 273 84.20 -1.52 -6.67
CA ARG A 273 85.60 -1.75 -7.04
C ARG A 273 85.72 -1.75 -8.55
#